data_AF-A0A6B1E6C7-F1
#
_entry.id   AF-A0A6B1E6C7-F1
#
_cell.length_a   1.000
_cell.length_b   1.000
_cell.length_c   1.000
_cell.angle_alpha   90.00
_cell.angle_beta   90.00
_cell.angle_gamma   90.00
#
_symmetry.space_group_name_H-M   'P 1'
#
loop_
_entity.id
_entity.type
_entity.pdbx_description
1 polymer ?
#
loop_
_entity_poly.entity_id
_entity_poly.type
_entity_poly.pdbx_seq_one_letter_code
_entity_poly.pdbx_strand_id
1 'polypeptide(L)'
;MGHVIAGLAWDPEIRGFMAVFAGVIVLMGSVWLLLALNTGTRLGTLVATAGFFGWMVIMAAVWWIYGIGWAGDTPTWQLQEINVGDLDAAALEEARVLPDLPELPTAFELVVNSNDPVAQAEFGVVTRDTLTPDQIEGLSGSEIDELVADELARNQATTLSELASVSPSLIADAEATGRIALGGWELLSTAEAGEAQASAVAMLLESPDLTFVSQDDFKLLDAYTVGGKRGLPDNPNRWDRIWTQIRTALTITHPTRYGVVQVQEVIDQPLVPGQPPPRPVVDESKPVISVIMIRDLGNLRLKPALVTLGSLCIFVALCLFLHERDKLAWRQREAGTPAGT
;
A
#
# COMPACT_ATOMS: atom_id res chain seq x y z
N MET A 1 54.49 -8.52 -0.26
CA MET A 1 53.36 -8.70 -1.20
C MET A 1 52.25 -9.64 -0.69
N GLY A 2 52.46 -10.49 0.33
CA GLY A 2 51.41 -11.36 0.88
C GLY A 2 50.37 -10.67 1.78
N HIS A 3 50.70 -9.55 2.41
CA HIS A 3 49.79 -8.85 3.35
C HIS A 3 48.68 -8.04 2.67
N VAL A 4 48.82 -7.67 1.40
CA VAL A 4 47.79 -6.92 0.65
C VAL A 4 46.68 -7.85 0.15
N ILE A 5 47.03 -9.10 -0.19
CA ILE A 5 46.08 -10.13 -0.65
C ILE A 5 45.29 -10.72 0.53
N ALA A 6 45.90 -10.79 1.72
CA ALA A 6 45.20 -11.21 2.94
C ALA A 6 44.19 -10.16 3.45
N GLY A 7 44.41 -8.87 3.21
CA GLY A 7 43.47 -7.80 3.57
C GLY A 7 42.19 -7.80 2.74
N LEU A 8 42.25 -8.18 1.46
CA LEU A 8 41.08 -8.36 0.58
C LEU A 8 40.24 -9.60 0.95
N ALA A 9 40.77 -10.53 1.74
CA ALA A 9 40.06 -11.74 2.14
C ALA A 9 39.12 -11.54 3.35
N TRP A 10 39.26 -10.44 4.08
CA TRP A 10 38.54 -10.17 5.34
C TRP A 10 37.57 -8.99 5.27
N ASP A 11 37.22 -8.53 4.07
CA ASP A 11 36.19 -7.51 3.90
C ASP A 11 35.00 -8.08 3.09
N PRO A 12 33.86 -8.39 3.75
CA PRO A 12 32.70 -8.93 3.07
C PRO A 12 32.16 -7.99 1.97
N GLU A 13 32.37 -6.68 2.10
CA GLU A 13 31.91 -5.70 1.10
C GLU A 13 32.73 -5.81 -0.20
N ILE A 14 34.06 -5.86 -0.08
CA ILE A 14 34.95 -5.95 -1.24
C ILE A 14 34.78 -7.31 -1.94
N ARG A 15 34.62 -8.39 -1.17
CA ARG A 15 34.39 -9.73 -1.73
C ARG A 15 33.06 -9.80 -2.48
N GLY A 16 32.00 -9.19 -1.94
CA GLY A 16 30.70 -9.09 -2.60
C GLY A 16 30.81 -8.37 -3.94
N PHE A 17 31.45 -7.19 -3.95
CA PHE A 17 31.68 -6.43 -5.18
C PHE A 17 32.49 -7.22 -6.22
N MET A 18 33.61 -7.83 -5.81
CA MET A 18 34.44 -8.63 -6.72
C MET A 18 33.69 -9.82 -7.31
N ALA A 19 32.84 -10.49 -6.52
CA ALA A 19 32.04 -11.61 -6.99
C ALA A 19 31.02 -11.17 -8.05
N VAL A 20 30.32 -10.06 -7.82
CA VAL A 20 29.38 -9.47 -8.80
C VAL A 20 30.12 -9.04 -10.06
N PHE A 21 31.26 -8.35 -9.91
CA PHE A 21 32.07 -7.90 -11.04
C PHE A 21 32.60 -9.06 -11.88
N ALA A 22 33.12 -10.11 -11.25
CA ALA A 22 33.53 -11.33 -11.93
C ALA A 22 32.34 -11.99 -12.65
N GLY A 23 31.17 -12.05 -12.00
CA GLY A 23 29.93 -12.54 -12.61
C GLY A 23 29.53 -11.79 -13.87
N VAL A 24 29.57 -10.45 -13.84
CA VAL A 24 29.26 -9.60 -15.01
C VAL A 24 30.24 -9.86 -16.16
N ILE A 25 31.55 -9.88 -15.88
CA ILE A 25 32.58 -10.13 -16.90
C ILE A 25 32.41 -11.52 -17.52
N VAL A 26 32.20 -12.55 -16.70
CA VAL A 26 32.08 -13.92 -17.21
C VAL A 26 30.79 -14.10 -18.00
N LEU A 27 29.66 -13.61 -17.49
CA LEU A 27 28.36 -13.73 -18.16
C LEU A 27 28.35 -12.97 -19.48
N MET A 28 28.71 -11.69 -19.49
CA MET A 28 28.67 -10.87 -20.70
C MET A 28 29.82 -11.18 -21.66
N GLY A 29 31.02 -11.40 -21.11
CA GLY A 29 32.22 -11.70 -21.87
C GLY A 29 32.16 -13.07 -22.54
N SER A 30 31.58 -14.09 -21.92
CA SER A 30 31.44 -15.41 -22.54
C SER A 30 30.53 -15.37 -23.77
N VAL A 31 29.36 -14.73 -23.66
CA VAL A 31 28.43 -14.55 -24.79
C VAL A 31 29.10 -13.78 -25.93
N TRP A 32 29.81 -12.69 -25.61
CA TRP A 32 30.54 -11.91 -26.60
C TRP A 32 31.66 -12.72 -27.28
N LEU A 33 32.47 -13.47 -26.51
CA LEU A 33 33.59 -14.24 -27.03
C LEU A 33 33.13 -15.37 -27.95
N LEU A 34 32.04 -16.06 -27.59
CA LEU A 34 31.41 -17.06 -28.46
C LEU A 34 30.92 -16.45 -29.79
N LEU A 35 30.28 -15.28 -29.75
CA LEU A 35 29.83 -14.61 -30.97
C LEU A 35 31.00 -14.10 -31.81
N ALA A 36 32.02 -13.53 -31.17
CA ALA A 36 33.20 -12.97 -31.84
C ALA A 36 34.01 -14.04 -32.56
N LEU A 37 34.15 -15.24 -31.99
CA LEU A 37 34.86 -16.36 -32.62
C LEU A 37 34.14 -16.91 -33.85
N ASN A 38 32.80 -16.92 -33.84
CA ASN A 38 32.02 -17.50 -34.94
C ASN A 38 31.68 -16.50 -36.06
N THR A 39 31.49 -15.22 -35.73
CA THR A 39 30.99 -14.21 -36.68
C THR A 39 31.97 -13.04 -36.92
N GLY A 40 33.12 -13.06 -36.24
CA GLY A 40 34.11 -11.99 -36.24
C GLY A 40 33.79 -10.89 -35.22
N THR A 41 34.84 -10.24 -34.71
CA THR A 41 34.75 -9.28 -33.59
C THR A 41 33.77 -8.13 -33.83
N ARG A 42 33.72 -7.57 -35.05
CA ARG A 42 32.81 -6.45 -35.37
C ARG A 42 31.34 -6.86 -35.35
N LEU A 43 30.99 -7.99 -35.97
CA LEU A 43 29.60 -8.46 -36.03
C LEU A 43 29.18 -9.02 -34.67
N GLY A 44 30.04 -9.82 -34.04
CA GLY A 44 29.81 -10.37 -32.71
C GLY A 44 29.59 -9.30 -31.65
N THR A 45 30.30 -8.17 -31.71
CA THR A 45 30.07 -7.04 -30.79
C THR A 45 28.69 -6.42 -31.00
N LEU A 46 28.27 -6.14 -32.23
CA LEU A 46 26.96 -5.57 -32.52
C LEU A 46 25.82 -6.49 -32.03
N VAL A 47 25.93 -7.79 -32.28
CA VAL A 47 24.92 -8.77 -31.85
C VAL A 47 24.90 -8.92 -30.33
N ALA A 48 26.06 -8.99 -29.67
CA ALA A 48 26.13 -9.09 -28.21
C ALA A 48 25.52 -7.85 -27.53
N THR A 49 25.86 -6.65 -28.00
CA THR A 49 25.30 -5.40 -27.46
C THR A 49 23.80 -5.28 -27.76
N ALA A 50 23.34 -5.67 -28.95
CA ALA A 50 21.91 -5.72 -29.26
C ALA A 50 21.17 -6.70 -28.33
N GLY A 51 21.72 -7.89 -28.12
CA GLY A 51 21.15 -8.88 -27.19
C GLY A 51 21.05 -8.36 -25.76
N PHE A 52 22.09 -7.66 -25.27
CA PHE A 52 22.07 -7.04 -23.95
C PHE A 52 20.98 -5.97 -23.82
N PHE A 53 20.87 -5.05 -24.77
CA PHE A 53 19.83 -4.02 -24.72
C PHE A 53 18.42 -4.62 -24.90
N GLY A 54 18.26 -5.66 -25.71
CA GLY A 54 17.01 -6.41 -25.80
C GLY A 54 16.61 -7.05 -24.47
N TRP A 55 17.58 -7.66 -23.78
CA TRP A 55 17.36 -8.18 -22.42
C TRP A 55 17.02 -7.09 -21.41
N MET A 56 17.72 -5.95 -21.46
CA MET A 56 17.43 -4.78 -20.61
C MET A 56 16.02 -4.24 -20.85
N VAL A 57 15.55 -4.19 -22.10
CA VAL A 57 14.16 -3.81 -22.43
C VAL A 57 13.17 -4.75 -21.77
N ILE A 58 13.39 -6.06 -21.84
CA ILE A 58 12.50 -7.05 -21.22
C ILE A 58 12.45 -6.86 -19.70
N MET A 59 13.62 -6.77 -19.05
CA MET A 59 13.69 -6.58 -17.59
C MET A 59 13.09 -5.26 -17.15
N ALA A 60 13.42 -4.16 -17.84
CA ALA A 60 12.90 -2.84 -17.51
C ALA A 60 11.38 -2.76 -17.75
N ALA A 61 10.84 -3.44 -18.77
CA ALA A 61 9.40 -3.54 -18.98
C ALA A 61 8.70 -4.29 -17.83
N VAL A 62 9.28 -5.39 -17.35
CA VAL A 62 8.78 -6.10 -16.15
C VAL A 62 8.82 -5.17 -14.93
N TRP A 63 9.94 -4.48 -14.70
CA TRP A 63 10.09 -3.52 -13.61
C TRP A 63 9.09 -2.37 -13.69
N TRP A 64 8.81 -1.87 -14.89
CA TRP A 64 7.82 -0.81 -15.12
C TRP A 64 6.40 -1.28 -14.83
N ILE A 65 6.01 -2.48 -15.26
CA ILE A 65 4.66 -3.03 -15.03
C ILE A 65 4.43 -3.29 -13.54
N TYR A 66 5.38 -3.92 -12.88
CA TYR A 66 5.25 -4.34 -11.48
C TYR A 66 5.69 -3.28 -10.47
N GLY A 67 6.42 -2.24 -10.89
CA GLY A 67 6.96 -1.22 -9.98
C GLY A 67 8.08 -1.75 -9.08
N ILE A 68 8.85 -2.73 -9.54
CA ILE A 68 9.97 -3.36 -8.80
C ILE A 68 11.32 -3.01 -9.43
N GLY A 69 12.43 -3.40 -8.80
CA GLY A 69 13.79 -3.17 -9.33
C GLY A 69 14.30 -1.79 -8.96
N TRP A 70 14.84 -1.04 -9.92
CA TRP A 70 15.23 0.37 -9.70
C TRP A 70 13.99 1.27 -9.71
N ALA A 71 13.12 1.05 -8.73
CA ALA A 71 11.88 1.76 -8.55
C ALA A 71 12.11 3.17 -7.99
N GLY A 72 11.13 4.02 -8.24
CA GLY A 72 11.00 5.32 -7.60
C GLY A 72 10.54 5.23 -6.15
N ASP A 73 10.21 6.38 -5.59
CA ASP A 73 9.70 6.51 -4.24
C ASP A 73 8.30 5.88 -4.16
N THR A 74 8.06 5.11 -3.09
CA THR A 74 6.79 4.42 -2.84
C THR A 74 5.71 5.40 -2.39
N PRO A 75 4.43 5.06 -2.59
CA PRO A 75 3.34 5.88 -2.09
C PRO A 75 3.40 6.04 -0.56
N THR A 76 3.20 7.26 -0.08
CA THR A 76 3.17 7.59 1.35
C THR A 76 2.01 8.53 1.64
N TRP A 77 1.49 8.49 2.87
CA TRP A 77 0.56 9.50 3.34
C TRP A 77 1.35 10.75 3.76
N GLN A 78 0.91 11.92 3.31
CA GLN A 78 1.47 13.21 3.72
C GLN A 78 0.40 13.99 4.47
N LEU A 79 0.81 14.63 5.56
CA LEU A 79 -0.07 15.47 6.34
C LEU A 79 -0.48 16.69 5.51
N GLN A 80 -1.78 16.90 5.39
CA GLN A 80 -2.31 18.12 4.78
C GLN A 80 -2.78 19.10 5.85
N GLU A 81 -3.53 18.60 6.83
CA GLU A 81 -4.11 19.40 7.90
C GLU A 81 -4.47 18.51 9.10
N ILE A 82 -4.44 19.09 10.30
CA ILE A 82 -5.05 18.50 11.49
C ILE A 82 -6.18 19.42 11.91
N ASN A 83 -7.40 18.93 11.81
CA ASN A 83 -8.60 19.66 12.20
C ASN A 83 -9.06 19.18 13.58
N VAL A 84 -9.54 20.11 14.41
CA VAL A 84 -10.01 19.82 15.77
C VAL A 84 -11.48 20.23 15.88
N GLY A 85 -12.35 19.24 15.98
CA GLY A 85 -13.76 19.38 16.37
C GLY A 85 -14.75 19.60 15.23
N ASP A 86 -14.46 20.48 14.27
CA ASP A 86 -15.41 20.92 13.24
C ASP A 86 -14.82 20.79 11.83
N LEU A 87 -15.27 19.77 11.09
CA LEU A 87 -14.83 19.51 9.73
C LEU A 87 -15.29 20.57 8.72
N ASP A 88 -16.36 21.33 8.98
CA ASP A 88 -16.80 22.42 8.09
C ASP A 88 -15.77 23.55 8.04
N ALA A 89 -14.98 23.70 9.10
CA ALA A 89 -13.89 24.67 9.19
C ALA A 89 -12.59 24.19 8.52
N ALA A 90 -12.52 22.95 8.02
CA ALA A 90 -11.31 22.40 7.41
C ALA A 90 -10.84 23.25 6.20
N ALA A 91 -9.53 23.38 6.01
CA ALA A 91 -8.97 24.06 4.83
C ALA A 91 -9.23 23.27 3.54
N LEU A 92 -9.36 21.93 3.62
CA LEU A 92 -9.70 21.07 2.49
C LEU A 92 -11.21 21.06 2.23
N GLU A 93 -11.65 21.51 1.04
CA GLU A 93 -13.07 21.52 0.67
C GLU A 93 -13.68 20.11 0.66
N GLU A 94 -12.92 19.11 0.23
CA GLU A 94 -13.36 17.71 0.22
C GLU A 94 -13.62 17.16 1.62
N ALA A 95 -12.92 17.64 2.64
CA ALA A 95 -13.11 17.22 4.04
C ALA A 95 -14.40 17.79 4.65
N ARG A 96 -14.83 18.98 4.23
CA ARG A 96 -16.08 19.63 4.71
C ARG A 96 -17.36 18.87 4.33
N VAL A 97 -17.26 17.93 3.38
CA VAL A 97 -18.42 17.12 2.95
C VAL A 97 -18.60 15.89 3.85
N LEU A 98 -17.57 15.53 4.64
CA LEU A 98 -17.67 14.44 5.60
C LEU A 98 -18.40 14.96 6.85
N PRO A 99 -19.50 14.33 7.28
CA PRO A 99 -20.18 14.73 8.51
C PRO A 99 -19.30 14.52 9.74
N ASP A 100 -19.49 15.37 10.75
CA ASP A 100 -18.87 15.17 12.05
C ASP A 100 -19.41 13.90 12.72
N LEU A 101 -18.57 13.25 13.53
CA LEU A 101 -18.89 11.98 14.19
C LEU A 101 -20.21 12.01 15.00
N PRO A 102 -20.58 13.08 15.73
CA PRO A 102 -21.85 13.13 16.47
C PRO A 102 -23.10 13.12 15.58
N GLU A 103 -22.97 13.42 14.29
CA GLU A 103 -24.07 13.37 13.33
C GLU A 103 -24.27 11.96 12.75
N LEU A 104 -23.27 11.09 12.89
CA LEU A 104 -23.30 9.72 12.42
C LEU A 104 -23.89 8.79 13.51
N PRO A 105 -24.65 7.76 13.11
CA PRO A 105 -25.10 6.74 14.06
C PRO A 105 -23.90 5.97 14.60
N THR A 106 -23.95 5.61 15.88
CA THR A 106 -22.90 4.76 16.46
C THR A 106 -22.94 3.36 15.86
N ALA A 107 -21.79 2.67 15.84
CA ALA A 107 -21.73 1.29 15.35
C ALA A 107 -22.70 0.37 16.10
N PHE A 108 -22.80 0.55 17.42
CA PHE A 108 -23.72 -0.20 18.26
C PHE A 108 -25.19 0.04 17.89
N GLU A 109 -25.61 1.29 17.65
CA GLU A 109 -26.97 1.59 17.20
C GLU A 109 -27.29 0.95 15.85
N LEU A 110 -26.34 0.91 14.93
CA LEU A 110 -26.52 0.21 13.65
C LEU A 110 -26.71 -1.29 13.85
N VAL A 111 -25.91 -1.92 14.71
CA VAL A 111 -26.01 -3.35 15.02
C VAL A 111 -27.36 -3.69 15.64
N VAL A 112 -27.79 -2.94 16.66
CA VAL A 112 -29.06 -3.17 17.38
C VAL A 112 -30.27 -2.99 16.46
N ASN A 113 -30.21 -2.03 15.53
CA ASN A 113 -31.29 -1.79 14.57
C ASN A 113 -31.23 -2.71 13.33
N SER A 114 -30.15 -3.48 13.18
CA SER A 114 -29.97 -4.44 12.09
C SER A 114 -30.56 -5.80 12.43
N ASN A 115 -30.86 -6.61 11.41
CA ASN A 115 -31.16 -8.04 11.56
C ASN A 115 -29.97 -8.91 11.12
N ASP A 116 -28.74 -8.39 11.17
CA ASP A 116 -27.56 -9.13 10.76
C ASP A 116 -27.11 -10.05 11.92
N PRO A 117 -27.17 -11.38 11.74
CA PRO A 117 -26.83 -12.32 12.81
C PRO A 117 -25.34 -12.29 13.18
N VAL A 118 -24.45 -11.94 12.24
CA VAL A 118 -23.01 -11.89 12.49
C VAL A 118 -22.68 -10.66 13.33
N ALA A 119 -23.23 -9.50 12.94
CA ALA A 119 -23.01 -8.26 13.66
C ALA A 119 -23.64 -8.30 15.07
N GLN A 120 -24.83 -8.88 15.22
CA GLN A 120 -25.48 -9.03 16.53
C GLN A 120 -24.74 -10.01 17.45
N ALA A 121 -24.16 -11.08 16.90
CA ALA A 121 -23.39 -12.04 17.70
C ALA A 121 -22.11 -11.41 18.27
N GLU A 122 -21.44 -10.54 17.50
CA GLU A 122 -20.18 -9.93 17.91
C GLU A 122 -20.38 -8.65 18.75
N PHE A 123 -21.27 -7.75 18.31
CA PHE A 123 -21.41 -6.40 18.85
C PHE A 123 -22.82 -6.08 19.36
N GLY A 124 -23.70 -7.08 19.47
CA GLY A 124 -25.07 -6.87 19.93
C GLY A 124 -25.21 -6.57 21.42
N VAL A 125 -26.47 -6.53 21.88
CA VAL A 125 -26.79 -6.35 23.31
C VAL A 125 -26.34 -7.58 24.09
N VAL A 126 -25.50 -7.38 25.10
CA VAL A 126 -25.06 -8.46 26.01
C VAL A 126 -26.00 -8.55 27.20
N THR A 127 -26.45 -9.77 27.48
CA THR A 127 -27.25 -10.13 28.66
C THR A 127 -26.71 -11.42 29.26
N ARG A 128 -27.17 -11.80 30.46
CA ARG A 128 -26.75 -13.07 31.08
C ARG A 128 -26.99 -14.30 30.20
N ASP A 129 -28.03 -14.25 29.36
CA ASP A 129 -28.41 -15.36 28.48
C ASP A 129 -27.58 -15.44 27.19
N THR A 130 -26.87 -14.37 26.82
CA THR A 130 -26.01 -14.34 25.63
C THR A 130 -24.56 -14.75 25.92
N LEU A 131 -24.18 -14.77 27.21
CA LEU A 131 -22.86 -15.22 27.64
C LEU A 131 -22.73 -16.74 27.50
N THR A 132 -21.54 -17.19 27.08
CA THR A 132 -21.25 -18.62 26.95
C THR A 132 -21.14 -19.29 28.33
N PRO A 133 -21.49 -20.58 28.46
CA PRO A 133 -21.37 -21.30 29.75
C PRO A 133 -19.97 -21.23 30.36
N ASP A 134 -18.93 -21.24 29.53
CA ASP A 134 -17.53 -21.17 29.94
C ASP A 134 -17.17 -19.80 30.54
N GLN A 135 -17.80 -18.70 30.08
CA GLN A 135 -17.56 -17.35 30.63
C GLN A 135 -18.18 -17.16 32.02
N ILE A 136 -19.23 -17.92 32.34
CA ILE A 136 -19.99 -17.79 33.58
C ILE A 136 -19.51 -18.79 34.64
N GLU A 137 -18.74 -19.82 34.24
CA GLU A 137 -18.32 -20.89 35.14
C GLU A 137 -17.47 -20.35 36.30
N GLY A 138 -17.95 -20.59 37.52
CA GLY A 138 -17.24 -20.20 38.75
C GLY A 138 -17.42 -18.74 39.18
N LEU A 139 -18.17 -17.92 38.43
CA LEU A 139 -18.50 -16.54 38.80
C LEU A 139 -19.76 -16.46 39.69
N SER A 140 -19.73 -15.54 40.65
CA SER A 140 -20.90 -15.16 41.45
C SER A 140 -21.88 -14.28 40.65
N GLY A 141 -23.12 -14.20 41.11
CA GLY A 141 -24.15 -13.40 40.42
C GLY A 141 -23.79 -11.92 40.21
N SER A 142 -23.00 -11.33 41.11
CA SER A 142 -22.49 -9.95 40.97
C SER A 142 -21.36 -9.84 39.94
N GLU A 143 -20.46 -10.84 39.90
CA GLU A 143 -19.36 -10.85 38.92
C GLU A 143 -19.88 -11.05 37.49
N ILE A 144 -20.97 -11.80 37.34
CA ILE A 144 -21.66 -11.94 36.04
C ILE A 144 -22.24 -10.60 35.59
N ASP A 145 -22.84 -9.82 36.49
CA ASP A 145 -23.40 -8.51 36.14
C ASP A 145 -22.30 -7.50 35.76
N GLU A 146 -21.17 -7.54 36.45
CA GLU A 146 -19.99 -6.74 36.10
C GLU A 146 -19.44 -7.15 34.73
N LEU A 147 -19.36 -8.45 34.43
CA LEU A 147 -18.93 -8.93 33.11
C LEU A 147 -19.88 -8.48 32.00
N VAL A 148 -21.20 -8.62 32.20
CA VAL A 148 -22.21 -8.15 31.23
C VAL A 148 -22.07 -6.65 30.98
N ALA A 149 -21.90 -5.85 32.03
CA ALA A 149 -21.70 -4.41 31.91
C ALA A 149 -20.41 -4.06 31.17
N ASP A 150 -19.32 -4.78 31.43
CA ASP A 150 -18.03 -4.61 30.76
C ASP A 150 -18.09 -4.97 29.27
N GLU A 151 -18.73 -6.09 28.92
CA GLU A 151 -18.91 -6.51 27.52
C GLU A 151 -19.85 -5.57 26.76
N LEU A 152 -20.92 -5.09 27.40
CA LEU A 152 -21.82 -4.13 26.79
C LEU A 152 -21.12 -2.79 26.54
N ALA A 153 -20.34 -2.30 27.51
CA ALA A 153 -19.55 -1.07 27.34
C ALA A 153 -18.53 -1.20 26.20
N ARG A 154 -17.93 -2.39 26.02
CA ARG A 154 -17.05 -2.70 24.89
C ARG A 154 -17.79 -2.55 23.56
N ASN A 155 -18.96 -3.19 23.45
CA ASN A 155 -19.76 -3.17 22.22
C ASN A 155 -20.28 -1.77 21.88
N GLN A 156 -20.57 -0.95 22.90
CA GLN A 156 -20.96 0.46 22.72
C GLN A 156 -19.80 1.34 22.25
N ALA A 157 -18.58 1.02 22.64
CA ALA A 157 -17.38 1.76 22.25
C ALA A 157 -16.79 1.32 20.89
N THR A 158 -17.42 0.37 20.20
CA THR A 158 -17.02 -0.12 18.87
C THR A 158 -17.15 0.99 17.83
N THR A 159 -16.16 1.08 16.94
CA THR A 159 -16.11 2.07 15.85
C THR A 159 -16.80 1.56 14.58
N LEU A 160 -17.17 2.44 13.65
CA LEU A 160 -17.74 2.01 12.37
C LEU A 160 -16.71 1.21 11.55
N SER A 161 -15.43 1.59 11.60
CA SER A 161 -14.32 0.87 10.97
C SER A 161 -14.14 -0.55 11.53
N GLU A 162 -14.38 -0.77 12.83
CA GLU A 162 -14.39 -2.11 13.44
C GLU A 162 -15.60 -2.93 12.98
N LEU A 163 -16.79 -2.30 12.93
CA LEU A 163 -18.00 -2.94 12.41
C LEU A 163 -17.85 -3.33 10.94
N ALA A 164 -17.22 -2.48 10.12
CA ALA A 164 -16.95 -2.75 8.72
C ALA A 164 -16.05 -3.97 8.49
N SER A 165 -15.16 -4.29 9.44
CA SER A 165 -14.32 -5.50 9.37
C SER A 165 -15.11 -6.79 9.59
N VAL A 166 -16.21 -6.73 10.35
CA VAL A 166 -17.04 -7.90 10.71
C VAL A 166 -18.22 -8.04 9.75
N SER A 167 -18.95 -6.95 9.50
CA SER A 167 -20.06 -6.90 8.55
C SER A 167 -19.95 -5.69 7.60
N PRO A 168 -19.19 -5.83 6.49
CA PRO A 168 -19.14 -4.81 5.45
C PRO A 168 -20.51 -4.56 4.80
N SER A 169 -21.34 -5.60 4.70
CA SER A 169 -22.69 -5.50 4.12
C SER A 169 -23.61 -4.59 4.91
N LEU A 170 -23.50 -4.59 6.25
CA LEU A 170 -24.33 -3.73 7.08
C LEU A 170 -24.03 -2.25 6.85
N ILE A 171 -22.76 -1.90 6.68
CA ILE A 171 -22.35 -0.53 6.34
C ILE A 171 -22.86 -0.14 4.96
N ALA A 172 -22.70 -1.02 3.96
CA ALA A 172 -23.19 -0.78 2.60
C ALA A 172 -24.72 -0.59 2.55
N ASP A 173 -25.47 -1.40 3.31
CA ASP A 173 -26.93 -1.28 3.43
C ASP A 173 -27.33 0.01 4.17
N ALA A 174 -26.57 0.40 5.21
CA ALA A 174 -26.81 1.63 5.95
C ALA A 174 -26.57 2.88 5.08
N GLU A 175 -25.55 2.86 4.23
CA GLU A 175 -25.29 3.90 3.24
C GLU A 175 -26.38 3.92 2.14
N ALA A 176 -26.73 2.75 1.58
CA ALA A 176 -27.75 2.64 0.53
C ALA A 176 -29.16 3.07 1.00
N THR A 177 -29.46 2.88 2.28
CA THR A 177 -30.72 3.32 2.91
C THR A 177 -30.69 4.76 3.39
N GLY A 178 -29.54 5.45 3.29
CA GLY A 178 -29.37 6.83 3.73
C GLY A 178 -29.32 7.01 5.25
N ARG A 179 -29.05 5.94 6.01
CA ARG A 179 -28.82 6.01 7.45
C ARG A 179 -27.44 6.57 7.78
N ILE A 180 -26.48 6.34 6.91
CA ILE A 180 -25.15 6.95 6.93
C ILE A 180 -25.01 7.75 5.65
N ALA A 181 -24.62 9.02 5.76
CA ALA A 181 -24.44 9.90 4.62
C ALA A 181 -23.00 10.42 4.58
N LEU A 182 -22.06 9.64 4.03
CA LEU A 182 -20.63 9.97 4.05
C LEU A 182 -20.19 11.00 3.00
N GLY A 183 -21.11 11.64 2.27
CA GLY A 183 -20.73 12.70 1.33
C GLY A 183 -19.84 12.26 0.16
N GLY A 184 -19.81 10.96 -0.17
CA GLY A 184 -18.92 10.38 -1.19
C GLY A 184 -17.58 9.85 -0.64
N TRP A 185 -17.37 9.92 0.67
CA TRP A 185 -16.29 9.23 1.37
C TRP A 185 -16.63 7.75 1.57
N GLU A 186 -15.62 6.90 1.47
CA GLU A 186 -15.69 5.47 1.74
C GLU A 186 -15.09 5.21 3.12
N LEU A 187 -15.86 4.55 4.00
CA LEU A 187 -15.37 4.08 5.29
C LEU A 187 -14.40 2.92 5.08
N LEU A 188 -13.22 3.01 5.68
CA LEU A 188 -12.23 1.94 5.65
C LEU A 188 -12.42 1.01 6.85
N SER A 189 -12.37 -0.29 6.60
CA SER A 189 -12.29 -1.29 7.66
C SER A 189 -10.97 -1.16 8.43
N THR A 190 -10.89 -1.68 9.66
CA THR A 190 -9.61 -1.67 10.43
C THR A 190 -8.47 -2.38 9.69
N ALA A 191 -8.79 -3.38 8.85
CA ALA A 191 -7.81 -4.07 8.01
C ALA A 191 -7.25 -3.19 6.88
N GLU A 192 -8.08 -2.32 6.29
CA GLU A 192 -7.69 -1.44 5.19
C GLU A 192 -7.08 -0.12 5.68
N ALA A 193 -7.51 0.34 6.85
CA ALA A 193 -7.10 1.60 7.45
C ALA A 193 -5.70 1.53 8.09
N GLY A 194 -5.14 0.36 8.34
CA GLY A 194 -3.93 0.19 9.16
C GLY A 194 -2.72 1.03 8.72
N GLU A 195 -2.46 1.17 7.41
CA GLU A 195 -1.37 2.03 6.91
C GLU A 195 -1.67 3.53 7.17
N ALA A 196 -2.91 3.94 6.95
CA ALA A 196 -3.35 5.33 7.14
C ALA A 196 -3.34 5.70 8.63
N GLN A 197 -3.85 4.84 9.51
CA GLN A 197 -3.86 5.04 10.96
C GLN A 197 -2.44 5.15 11.52
N ALA A 198 -1.53 4.25 11.12
CA ALA A 198 -0.13 4.32 11.55
C ALA A 198 0.56 5.62 11.12
N SER A 199 0.26 6.10 9.91
CA SER A 199 0.78 7.38 9.40
C SER A 199 0.20 8.56 10.18
N ALA A 200 -1.11 8.55 10.44
CA ALA A 200 -1.79 9.59 11.21
C ALA A 200 -1.27 9.68 12.65
N VAL A 201 -1.07 8.53 13.32
CA VAL A 201 -0.45 8.44 14.66
C VAL A 201 0.93 9.12 14.66
N ALA A 202 1.77 8.80 13.67
CA ALA A 202 3.10 9.41 13.58
C ALA A 202 3.01 10.93 13.38
N MET A 203 2.10 11.40 12.52
CA MET A 203 1.89 12.84 12.27
C MET A 203 1.36 13.57 13.51
N LEU A 204 0.45 12.95 14.26
CA LEU A 204 -0.08 13.51 15.51
C LEU A 204 0.99 13.65 16.57
N LEU A 205 1.85 12.64 16.75
CA LEU A 205 2.94 12.67 17.73
C LEU A 205 4.06 13.64 17.34
N GLU A 206 4.21 13.96 16.05
CA GLU A 206 5.15 14.99 15.57
C GLU A 206 4.58 16.41 15.67
N SER A 207 3.27 16.55 15.87
CA SER A 207 2.59 17.85 15.83
C SER A 207 2.84 18.67 17.09
N PRO A 208 3.37 19.91 16.97
CA PRO A 208 3.69 20.75 18.14
C PRO A 208 2.45 21.36 18.80
N ASP A 209 1.31 21.39 18.10
CA ASP A 209 0.07 22.04 18.54
C ASP A 209 -0.78 21.16 19.47
N LEU A 210 -0.50 19.86 19.53
CA LEU A 210 -1.25 18.88 20.31
C LEU A 210 -0.36 18.29 21.41
N THR A 211 -0.96 18.00 22.57
CA THR A 211 -0.20 17.57 23.77
C THR A 211 -0.09 16.05 23.87
N PHE A 212 -0.05 15.35 22.73
CA PHE A 212 0.07 13.89 22.72
C PHE A 212 1.53 13.48 22.82
N VAL A 213 1.86 12.69 23.83
CA VAL A 213 3.21 12.16 24.08
C VAL A 213 3.30 10.70 23.65
N SER A 214 2.19 9.97 23.74
CA SER A 214 2.13 8.54 23.40
C SER A 214 0.84 8.17 22.66
N GLN A 215 0.83 6.99 22.06
CA GLN A 215 -0.37 6.42 21.44
C GLN A 215 -1.45 6.05 22.48
N ASP A 216 -1.10 5.90 23.76
CA ASP A 216 -2.06 5.58 24.82
C ASP A 216 -2.95 6.79 25.19
N ASP A 217 -2.54 7.99 24.77
CA ASP A 217 -3.20 9.26 25.09
C ASP A 217 -4.46 9.49 24.24
N PHE A 218 -4.66 8.69 23.18
CA PHE A 218 -5.79 8.82 22.26
C PHE A 218 -6.25 7.48 21.70
N LYS A 219 -7.54 7.39 21.39
CA LYS A 219 -8.17 6.25 20.73
C LYS A 219 -8.38 6.57 19.25
N LEU A 220 -8.01 5.64 18.38
CA LEU A 220 -8.36 5.66 16.97
C LEU A 220 -9.86 5.39 16.82
N LEU A 221 -10.57 6.27 16.13
CA LEU A 221 -11.97 6.11 15.79
C LEU A 221 -12.07 5.55 14.37
N ASP A 222 -12.74 6.28 13.48
CA ASP A 222 -12.99 5.84 12.11
C ASP A 222 -11.95 6.41 11.13
N ALA A 223 -11.73 5.65 10.06
CA ALA A 223 -10.89 6.05 8.95
C ALA A 223 -11.70 6.08 7.66
N TYR A 224 -11.56 7.18 6.91
CA TYR A 224 -12.29 7.42 5.68
C TYR A 224 -11.32 7.70 4.54
N THR A 225 -11.74 7.40 3.32
CA THR A 225 -11.01 7.75 2.11
C THR A 225 -11.91 8.29 1.03
N VAL A 226 -11.39 9.19 0.20
CA VAL A 226 -12.10 9.67 -0.99
C VAL A 226 -11.14 9.80 -2.17
N GLY A 227 -11.67 9.55 -3.36
CA GLY A 227 -10.91 9.61 -4.60
C GLY A 227 -10.05 8.37 -4.84
N GLY A 228 -8.91 8.55 -5.50
CA GLY A 228 -8.05 7.44 -5.90
C GLY A 228 -8.57 6.61 -7.09
N LYS A 229 -7.76 5.64 -7.52
CA LYS A 229 -8.11 4.77 -8.65
C LYS A 229 -9.10 3.70 -8.20
N ARG A 230 -10.10 3.41 -9.03
CA ARG A 230 -10.94 2.21 -8.85
C ARG A 230 -10.06 0.97 -8.68
N GLY A 231 -10.27 0.28 -7.57
CA GLY A 231 -9.58 -0.96 -7.22
C GLY A 231 -9.93 -2.12 -8.15
N LEU A 232 -9.54 -3.33 -7.73
CA LEU A 232 -10.00 -4.55 -8.40
C LEU A 232 -11.51 -4.70 -8.14
N PRO A 233 -12.28 -5.23 -9.11
CA PRO A 233 -13.67 -5.60 -8.87
C PRO A 233 -13.76 -6.73 -7.83
N ASP A 234 -14.92 -6.85 -7.15
CA ASP A 234 -15.16 -7.75 -6.01
C ASP A 234 -14.78 -9.22 -6.25
N ASN A 235 -14.84 -9.69 -7.50
CA ASN A 235 -14.41 -11.04 -7.89
C ASN A 235 -13.45 -11.00 -9.08
N PRO A 236 -12.16 -10.68 -8.86
CA PRO A 236 -11.24 -10.42 -9.95
C PRO A 236 -10.63 -11.71 -10.51
N ASN A 237 -10.67 -11.87 -11.83
CA ASN A 237 -9.91 -12.92 -12.50
C ASN A 237 -8.41 -12.57 -12.57
N ARG A 238 -7.56 -13.57 -12.79
CA ARG A 238 -6.10 -13.36 -13.00
C ARG A 238 -5.83 -12.36 -14.12
N TRP A 239 -6.63 -12.39 -15.17
CA TRP A 239 -6.54 -11.45 -16.29
C TRP A 239 -6.91 -10.03 -15.91
N ASP A 240 -7.92 -9.83 -15.06
CA ASP A 240 -8.30 -8.51 -14.58
C ASP A 240 -7.19 -7.89 -13.73
N ARG A 241 -6.51 -8.71 -12.93
CA ARG A 241 -5.35 -8.27 -12.14
C ARG A 241 -4.20 -7.80 -13.03
N ILE A 242 -3.84 -8.61 -14.03
CA ILE A 242 -2.76 -8.26 -14.98
C ILE A 242 -3.14 -7.01 -15.78
N TRP A 243 -4.36 -6.96 -16.31
CA TRP A 243 -4.83 -5.82 -17.09
C TRP A 243 -4.88 -4.54 -16.25
N THR A 244 -5.32 -4.64 -15.00
CA THR A 244 -5.34 -3.50 -14.08
C THR A 244 -3.92 -3.01 -13.79
N GLN A 245 -2.95 -3.91 -13.62
CA GLN A 245 -1.54 -3.53 -13.42
C GLN A 245 -0.97 -2.79 -14.64
N ILE A 246 -1.23 -3.29 -15.85
CA ILE A 246 -0.80 -2.68 -17.12
C ILE A 246 -1.47 -1.32 -17.31
N ARG A 247 -2.80 -1.25 -17.19
CA ARG A 247 -3.56 0.00 -17.32
C ARG A 247 -3.05 1.05 -16.34
N THR A 248 -2.81 0.64 -15.10
CA THR A 248 -2.27 1.51 -14.05
C THR A 248 -0.86 1.99 -14.40
N ALA A 249 -0.02 1.16 -15.03
CA ALA A 249 1.35 1.52 -15.42
C ALA A 249 1.38 2.55 -16.55
N LEU A 250 0.40 2.50 -17.44
CA LEU A 250 0.28 3.39 -18.59
C LEU A 250 -0.56 4.64 -18.30
N THR A 251 -1.16 4.74 -17.10
CA THR A 251 -1.93 5.92 -16.69
C THR A 251 -0.97 7.03 -16.25
N ILE A 252 -0.91 8.12 -17.01
CA ILE A 252 0.01 9.24 -16.75
C ILE A 252 -0.43 10.04 -15.52
N THR A 253 -1.71 10.45 -15.47
CA THR A 253 -2.27 11.26 -14.38
C THR A 253 -3.09 10.40 -13.44
N HIS A 254 -2.83 10.52 -12.14
CA HIS A 254 -3.50 9.75 -11.11
C HIS A 254 -4.50 10.65 -10.40
N PRO A 255 -5.74 10.19 -10.13
CA PRO A 255 -6.63 10.92 -9.24
C PRO A 255 -6.00 10.96 -7.85
N THR A 256 -6.04 12.13 -7.21
CA THR A 256 -5.63 12.30 -5.82
C THR A 256 -6.54 11.48 -4.92
N ARG A 257 -5.95 10.89 -3.88
CA ARG A 257 -6.68 10.15 -2.85
C ARG A 257 -6.45 10.87 -1.54
N TYR A 258 -7.53 11.22 -0.86
CA TYR A 258 -7.46 11.77 0.48
C TYR A 258 -7.85 10.70 1.48
N GLY A 259 -7.32 10.83 2.69
CA GLY A 259 -7.61 9.98 3.83
C GLY A 259 -7.87 10.87 5.03
N VAL A 260 -8.90 10.55 5.80
CA VAL A 260 -9.17 11.18 7.10
C VAL A 260 -9.12 10.08 8.15
N VAL A 261 -8.31 10.29 9.18
CA VAL A 261 -8.30 9.41 10.35
C VAL A 261 -8.73 10.23 11.54
N GLN A 262 -9.81 9.81 12.18
CA GLN A 262 -10.34 10.46 13.36
C GLN A 262 -9.76 9.83 14.62
N VAL A 263 -9.38 10.69 15.56
CA VAL A 263 -8.89 10.28 16.88
C VAL A 263 -9.54 11.13 17.96
N GLN A 264 -9.62 10.60 19.16
CA GLN A 264 -10.11 11.34 20.32
C GLN A 264 -9.27 11.00 21.54
N GLU A 265 -9.05 12.00 22.40
CA GLU A 265 -8.25 11.86 23.61
C GLU A 265 -8.89 10.84 24.57
N VAL A 266 -8.05 10.09 25.27
CA VAL A 266 -8.45 9.05 26.21
C VAL A 266 -8.33 9.58 27.63
N ILE A 267 -9.29 9.21 28.49
CA ILE A 267 -9.22 9.52 29.92
C ILE A 267 -8.11 8.66 30.53
N ASP A 268 -7.18 9.31 31.21
CA ASP A 268 -6.03 8.67 31.85
C ASP A 268 -6.51 7.72 32.97
N GLN A 269 -6.28 6.42 32.80
CA GLN A 269 -6.74 5.38 33.72
C GLN A 269 -5.57 4.80 34.52
N PRO A 270 -5.65 4.78 35.87
CA PRO A 270 -4.55 4.30 36.69
C PRO A 270 -4.33 2.80 36.47
N LEU A 271 -3.12 2.44 36.03
CA LEU A 271 -2.70 1.03 35.92
C LEU A 271 -2.55 0.43 37.32
N VAL A 272 -3.44 -0.50 37.69
CA VAL A 272 -3.33 -1.28 38.92
C VAL A 272 -2.42 -2.49 38.67
N PRO A 273 -1.29 -2.63 39.38
CA PRO A 273 -0.37 -3.75 39.18
C PRO A 273 -1.06 -5.11 39.40
N GLY A 274 -1.00 -5.98 38.38
CA GLY A 274 -1.56 -7.34 38.44
C GLY A 274 -2.96 -7.49 37.85
N GLN A 275 -3.62 -6.40 37.44
CA GLN A 275 -4.82 -6.45 36.59
C GLN A 275 -4.44 -6.31 35.11
N PRO A 276 -5.24 -6.84 34.17
CA PRO A 276 -5.06 -6.53 32.76
C PRO A 276 -5.11 -5.01 32.54
N PRO A 277 -4.35 -4.46 31.59
CA PRO A 277 -4.43 -3.03 31.26
C PRO A 277 -5.89 -2.64 31.01
N PRO A 278 -6.39 -1.60 31.68
CA PRO A 278 -7.76 -1.17 31.49
C PRO A 278 -7.91 -0.61 30.08
N ARG A 279 -9.09 -0.80 29.49
CA ARG A 279 -9.33 -0.40 28.09
C ARG A 279 -9.33 1.12 27.98
N PRO A 280 -8.74 1.70 26.92
CA PRO A 280 -8.84 3.14 26.65
C PRO A 280 -10.30 3.56 26.53
N VAL A 281 -10.77 4.41 27.45
CA VAL A 281 -12.10 5.02 27.42
C VAL A 281 -11.96 6.45 26.90
N VAL A 282 -12.74 6.75 25.88
CA VAL A 282 -12.69 8.04 25.19
C VAL A 282 -13.24 9.14 26.09
N ASP A 283 -12.58 10.32 26.08
CA ASP A 283 -13.11 11.51 26.73
C ASP A 283 -14.10 12.22 25.80
N GLU A 284 -15.40 11.97 26.01
CA GLU A 284 -16.50 12.59 25.25
C GLU A 284 -16.52 14.13 25.36
N SER A 285 -15.84 14.72 26.36
CA SER A 285 -15.78 16.18 26.51
C SER A 285 -14.78 16.85 25.56
N LYS A 286 -13.86 16.06 24.98
CA LYS A 286 -12.82 16.55 24.08
C LYS A 286 -13.28 16.44 22.63
N PRO A 287 -12.93 17.43 21.78
CA PRO A 287 -13.29 17.41 20.37
C PRO A 287 -12.62 16.23 19.65
N VAL A 288 -13.30 15.71 18.62
CA VAL A 288 -12.72 14.74 17.69
C VAL A 288 -11.66 15.44 16.84
N ILE A 289 -10.48 14.85 16.74
CA ILE A 289 -9.37 15.36 15.95
C ILE A 289 -9.31 14.57 14.65
N SER A 290 -9.48 15.27 13.54
CA SER A 290 -9.45 14.71 12.19
C SER A 290 -8.09 14.99 11.54
N VAL A 291 -7.30 13.94 11.34
CA VAL A 291 -6.03 14.04 10.61
C VAL A 291 -6.31 13.86 9.12
N ILE A 292 -6.24 14.96 8.38
CA ILE A 292 -6.48 15.01 6.94
C ILE A 292 -5.15 14.80 6.22
N MET A 293 -5.10 13.76 5.40
CA MET A 293 -3.90 13.34 4.69
C MET A 293 -4.17 13.23 3.19
N ILE A 294 -3.16 13.56 2.40
CA ILE A 294 -3.13 13.29 0.97
C ILE A 294 -2.21 12.09 0.69
N ARG A 295 -2.65 11.19 -0.19
CA ARG A 295 -1.82 10.07 -0.66
C ARG A 295 -0.89 10.57 -1.76
N ASP A 296 0.36 10.83 -1.41
CA ASP A 296 1.41 11.02 -2.41
C ASP A 296 1.75 9.65 -3.02
N LEU A 297 1.55 9.52 -4.33
CA LEU A 297 1.81 8.28 -5.06
C LEU A 297 3.29 8.13 -5.46
N GLY A 298 4.09 9.18 -5.26
CA GLY A 298 5.51 9.21 -5.59
C GLY A 298 5.77 9.00 -7.10
N ASN A 299 6.98 8.55 -7.42
CA ASN A 299 7.44 8.33 -8.79
C ASN A 299 7.81 6.86 -9.06
N LEU A 300 7.20 5.92 -8.32
CA LEU A 300 7.49 4.48 -8.30
C LEU A 300 7.85 3.88 -9.67
N ARG A 301 7.08 4.22 -10.71
CA ARG A 301 7.18 3.63 -12.06
C ARG A 301 7.96 4.48 -13.07
N LEU A 302 8.34 5.70 -12.72
CA LEU A 302 8.99 6.64 -13.64
C LEU A 302 10.42 6.19 -13.99
N LYS A 303 11.23 5.85 -12.98
CA LYS A 303 12.62 5.42 -13.20
C LYS A 303 12.69 4.16 -14.09
N PRO A 304 11.93 3.08 -13.83
CA PRO A 304 11.90 1.92 -14.73
C PRO A 304 11.40 2.23 -16.15
N ALA A 305 10.41 3.11 -16.29
CA ALA A 305 9.90 3.51 -17.60
C ALA A 305 10.98 4.21 -18.46
N LEU A 306 11.76 5.11 -17.85
CA LEU A 306 12.87 5.78 -18.53
C LEU A 306 13.95 4.78 -18.99
N VAL A 307 14.30 3.81 -18.14
CA VAL A 307 15.27 2.75 -18.50
C VAL A 307 14.74 1.90 -19.65
N THR A 308 13.44 1.56 -19.64
CA THR A 308 12.80 0.79 -20.71
C THR A 308 12.87 1.54 -22.03
N LEU A 309 12.44 2.80 -22.04
CA LEU A 309 12.42 3.63 -23.25
C LEU A 309 13.83 3.88 -23.79
N GLY A 310 14.78 4.22 -22.91
CA GLY A 310 16.17 4.43 -23.30
C GLY A 310 16.81 3.17 -23.89
N SER A 311 16.62 2.02 -23.24
CA SER A 311 17.13 0.74 -23.73
C SER A 311 16.46 0.32 -25.04
N LEU A 312 15.16 0.62 -25.20
CA LEU A 312 14.40 0.32 -26.43
C LEU A 312 14.93 1.14 -27.61
N CYS A 313 15.19 2.43 -27.41
CA CYS A 313 15.77 3.27 -28.46
C CYS A 313 17.13 2.74 -28.92
N ILE A 314 18.01 2.35 -27.99
CA ILE A 314 19.32 1.79 -28.32
C ILE A 314 19.19 0.43 -29.00
N PHE A 315 18.31 -0.44 -28.50
CA PHE A 315 18.05 -1.75 -29.09
C PHE A 315 17.56 -1.62 -30.54
N VAL A 316 16.59 -0.74 -30.79
CA VAL A 316 16.06 -0.49 -32.14
C VAL A 316 17.16 0.06 -33.06
N ALA A 317 17.99 1.01 -32.60
CA ALA A 317 19.10 1.52 -33.39
C ALA A 317 20.10 0.42 -33.79
N LEU A 318 20.44 -0.49 -32.86
CA LEU A 318 21.34 -1.62 -33.14
C LEU A 318 20.71 -2.63 -34.11
N CYS A 319 19.42 -2.92 -33.96
CA CYS A 319 18.67 -3.78 -34.89
C CYS A 319 18.63 -3.16 -36.30
N LEU A 320 18.46 -1.85 -36.41
CA LEU A 320 18.51 -1.16 -37.70
C LEU A 320 19.90 -1.24 -38.34
N PHE A 321 20.98 -1.06 -37.56
CA PHE A 321 22.34 -1.25 -38.08
C PHE A 321 22.63 -2.68 -38.55
N LEU A 322 22.15 -3.69 -37.82
CA LEU A 322 22.26 -5.09 -38.23
C LEU A 322 21.47 -5.34 -39.53
N HIS A 323 20.26 -4.80 -39.64
CA HIS A 323 19.43 -4.91 -40.83
C HIS A 323 20.05 -4.26 -42.07
N GLU A 324 20.62 -3.07 -41.92
CA GLU A 324 21.33 -2.39 -43.00
C GLU A 324 22.55 -3.18 -43.46
N ARG A 325 23.27 -3.78 -42.51
CA ARG A 325 24.40 -4.65 -42.80
C ARG A 325 23.97 -5.91 -43.55
N ASP A 326 22.90 -6.56 -43.14
CA ASP A 326 22.40 -7.77 -43.81
C ASP A 326 21.96 -7.46 -45.24
N LYS A 327 21.32 -6.31 -45.46
CA LYS A 327 21.01 -5.81 -46.83
C LYS A 327 22.25 -5.58 -47.68
N LEU A 328 23.36 -5.12 -47.10
CA LEU A 328 24.62 -4.94 -47.83
C LEU A 328 25.24 -6.30 -48.18
N ALA A 329 25.21 -7.26 -47.25
CA ALA A 329 25.72 -8.60 -47.49
C ALA A 329 24.94 -9.35 -48.58
N TRP A 330 23.61 -9.21 -48.62
CA TRP A 330 22.80 -9.78 -49.70
C TRP A 330 23.13 -9.17 -51.06
N ARG A 331 23.24 -7.84 -51.15
CA ARG A 331 23.65 -7.15 -52.39
C ARG A 331 25.00 -7.62 -52.92
N GLN A 332 25.96 -7.90 -52.03
CA GLN A 332 27.28 -8.43 -52.42
C GLN A 332 27.20 -9.88 -52.93
N ARG A 333 26.34 -10.72 -52.37
CA ARG A 333 26.11 -12.09 -52.85
C ARG A 333 25.41 -12.12 -54.21
N GLU A 334 24.45 -11.24 -54.41
CA GLU A 334 23.76 -11.06 -55.70
C GLU A 334 24.74 -10.58 -56.79
N ALA A 335 25.60 -9.60 -56.47
CA ALA A 335 26.62 -9.12 -57.40
C ALA A 335 27.75 -10.14 -57.67
N GLY A 336 28.01 -11.05 -56.73
CA GLY A 336 29.07 -12.06 -56.81
C GLY A 336 28.66 -13.41 -57.42
N THR A 337 27.38 -13.62 -57.73
CA THR A 337 26.90 -14.82 -58.44
C THR A 337 27.01 -14.54 -59.94
N PRO A 338 27.91 -15.21 -60.70
CA PRO A 338 27.96 -15.01 -62.14
C PRO A 338 26.62 -15.42 -62.75
N ALA A 339 26.02 -14.54 -63.55
CA ALA A 339 24.91 -14.93 -64.42
C ALA A 339 25.38 -16.10 -65.30
N GLY A 340 24.56 -17.15 -65.36
CA GLY A 340 24.88 -18.49 -65.86
C GLY A 340 25.86 -18.60 -67.03
N THR A 341 26.74 -19.59 -66.93
CA THR A 341 27.27 -20.33 -68.09
C THR A 341 26.25 -21.33 -68.58
#